data_AF-A0A7V1PTP1-F1
#
_entry.id   AF-A0A7V1PTP1-F1
#
_cell.length_a   1.000
_cell.length_b   1.000
_cell.length_c   1.000
_cell.angle_alpha   90.00
_cell.angle_beta   90.00
_cell.angle_gamma   90.00
#
_symmetry.space_group_name_H-M   'P 1'
#
loop_
_entity.id
_entity.type
_entity.pdbx_description
1 polymer ?
#
loop_
_entity_poly.entity_id
_entity_poly.type
_entity_poly.pdbx_seq_one_letter_code
_entity_poly.pdbx_strand_id
1 'polypeptide(L)'
;MQRSAENADQFVSAASFAVQKADILSGKLAGSGFGMDLGITARYKRAVHLSLAVTNVGANIGWSGNAQQIQFSQRDTSDIGGTASGSFSATDTTAINPFSTPLPSTLSFGASLRLFAPLKIALEYRQGLDNYFGNSKRAQFGAAILYKPFSWLPLRSGVSVGGRAGFQWGVGMGLHLGPIALDMSYALKGAVLPMEATGVYSGISLRLRY
;
A
#
# COMPACT_ATOMS: atom_id res chain seq x y z
N MET A 1 24.25 -18.24 15.37
CA MET A 1 25.71 -18.45 15.47
C MET A 1 25.94 -19.91 15.80
N GLN A 2 26.51 -20.68 14.88
CA GLN A 2 26.84 -22.09 15.10
C GLN A 2 28.36 -22.23 14.96
N ARG A 3 29.00 -22.78 15.99
CA ARG A 3 30.46 -22.92 16.08
C ARG A 3 30.85 -24.18 15.31
N SER A 4 31.56 -24.03 14.18
CA SER A 4 32.09 -25.17 13.40
C SER A 4 33.35 -25.71 14.06
N ALA A 5 33.45 -27.03 14.24
CA ALA A 5 34.50 -27.67 15.04
C ALA A 5 35.88 -27.78 14.36
N GLU A 6 36.02 -27.34 13.11
CA GLU A 6 37.28 -27.51 12.33
C GLU A 6 38.18 -26.27 12.29
N ASN A 7 37.75 -25.09 12.72
CA ASN A 7 38.59 -23.89 12.85
C ASN A 7 38.03 -22.97 13.94
N ALA A 8 38.63 -23.01 15.13
CA ALA A 8 38.06 -22.43 16.35
C ALA A 8 37.93 -20.90 16.37
N ASP A 9 38.56 -20.20 15.41
CA ASP A 9 38.73 -18.73 15.41
C ASP A 9 38.02 -18.01 14.24
N GLN A 10 37.15 -18.70 13.50
CA GLN A 10 36.39 -18.12 12.39
C GLN A 10 34.91 -17.89 12.76
N PHE A 11 34.46 -16.65 12.61
CA PHE A 11 33.06 -16.28 12.69
C PHE A 11 32.43 -16.35 11.30
N VAL A 12 31.32 -17.06 11.18
CA VAL A 12 30.56 -17.20 9.93
C VAL A 12 29.16 -16.62 10.12
N SER A 13 28.84 -15.61 9.32
CA SER A 13 27.48 -15.09 9.16
C SER A 13 26.91 -15.62 7.85
N ALA A 14 25.69 -16.17 7.87
CA ALA A 14 25.04 -16.69 6.68
C ALA A 14 23.58 -16.22 6.65
N ALA A 15 23.17 -15.65 5.51
CA ALA A 15 21.80 -15.26 5.24
C ALA A 15 21.37 -15.85 3.89
N SER A 16 20.23 -16.51 3.86
CA SER A 16 19.62 -17.03 2.64
C SER A 16 18.18 -16.58 2.55
N PHE A 17 17.78 -16.08 1.38
CA PHE A 17 16.39 -15.69 1.10
C PHE A 17 15.99 -16.12 -0.31
N ALA A 18 14.73 -16.50 -0.47
CA ALA A 18 14.16 -16.93 -1.74
C ALA A 18 13.05 -15.97 -2.17
N VAL A 19 13.05 -15.61 -3.45
CA VAL A 19 12.02 -14.75 -4.07
C VAL A 19 11.42 -15.48 -5.25
N GLN A 20 10.09 -15.57 -5.30
CA GLN A 20 9.36 -16.13 -6.44
C GLN A 20 8.89 -14.99 -7.35
N LYS A 21 9.09 -15.14 -8.65
CA LYS A 21 8.68 -14.18 -9.68
C LYS A 21 8.00 -14.89 -10.85
N ALA A 22 7.10 -14.18 -11.52
CA ALA A 22 6.57 -14.56 -12.83
C ALA A 22 7.05 -13.54 -13.86
N ASP A 23 7.30 -13.98 -15.08
CA ASP A 23 7.82 -13.11 -16.13
C ASP A 23 6.71 -12.20 -16.70
N ILE A 24 6.80 -10.91 -16.39
CA ILE A 24 5.84 -9.87 -16.78
C ILE A 24 6.27 -9.08 -18.03
N LEU A 25 7.46 -9.34 -18.58
CA LEU A 25 8.08 -8.53 -19.65
C LEU A 25 8.10 -9.23 -21.01
N SER A 26 7.88 -10.54 -21.06
CA SER A 26 7.95 -11.33 -22.31
C SER A 26 6.76 -11.18 -23.26
N GLY A 27 5.89 -10.18 -23.04
CA GLY A 27 4.70 -9.92 -23.88
C GLY A 27 3.61 -11.00 -23.80
N LYS A 28 3.77 -12.00 -22.93
CA LYS A 28 2.77 -13.03 -22.60
C LYS A 28 2.14 -12.73 -21.25
N LEU A 29 0.90 -13.17 -21.06
CA LEU A 29 0.19 -13.00 -19.79
C LEU A 29 0.91 -13.82 -18.69
N ALA A 30 1.55 -13.14 -17.75
CA ALA A 30 2.33 -13.75 -16.67
C ALA A 30 1.46 -14.50 -15.65
N GLY A 31 0.21 -14.03 -15.49
CA GLY A 31 -0.78 -14.60 -14.59
C GLY A 31 -2.15 -14.01 -14.84
N SER A 32 -3.17 -14.72 -14.37
CA SER A 32 -4.57 -14.30 -14.42
C SER A 32 -5.22 -14.52 -13.06
N GLY A 33 -6.24 -13.73 -12.75
CA GLY A 33 -6.89 -13.80 -11.45
C GLY A 33 -8.34 -13.36 -11.51
N PHE A 34 -9.07 -13.71 -10.46
CA PHE A 34 -10.45 -13.30 -10.26
C PHE A 34 -10.60 -12.76 -8.84
N GLY A 35 -11.48 -11.77 -8.67
CA GLY A 35 -11.85 -11.18 -7.40
C GLY A 35 -13.18 -10.47 -7.51
N MET A 36 -13.91 -10.36 -6.40
CA MET A 36 -15.21 -9.70 -6.36
C MET A 36 -15.23 -8.59 -5.31
N ASP A 37 -15.88 -7.49 -5.68
CA ASP A 37 -16.17 -6.38 -4.78
C ASP A 37 -17.68 -6.30 -4.55
N LEU A 38 -18.08 -6.08 -3.30
CA LEU A 38 -19.48 -5.90 -2.91
C LEU A 38 -19.62 -4.59 -2.14
N GLY A 39 -20.56 -3.75 -2.54
CA GLY A 39 -20.75 -2.44 -1.92
C GLY A 39 -22.22 -2.02 -1.89
N ILE A 40 -22.61 -1.40 -0.78
CA ILE A 40 -23.91 -0.77 -0.61
C ILE A 40 -23.73 0.69 -0.22
N THR A 41 -24.64 1.55 -0.66
CA THR A 41 -24.68 2.94 -0.25
C THR A 41 -26.11 3.37 0.06
N ALA A 42 -26.25 4.19 1.09
CA ALA A 42 -27.50 4.78 1.50
C ALA A 42 -27.37 6.30 1.54
N ARG A 43 -28.41 7.01 1.09
CA ARG A 43 -28.49 8.47 1.13
C ARG A 43 -29.74 8.85 1.88
N TYR A 44 -29.58 9.66 2.92
CA TYR A 44 -30.70 10.27 3.62
C TYR A 44 -30.74 11.77 3.31
N LYS A 45 -31.81 12.16 2.61
CA LYS A 45 -31.96 13.51 2.03
C LYS A 45 -30.72 13.90 1.21
N ARG A 46 -30.45 15.21 1.11
CA ARG A 46 -29.22 15.75 0.52
C ARG A 46 -28.10 15.97 1.55
N ALA A 47 -28.23 15.47 2.77
CA ALA A 47 -27.34 15.79 3.88
C ALA A 47 -26.42 14.63 4.27
N VAL A 48 -26.94 13.40 4.35
CA VAL A 48 -26.19 12.24 4.86
C VAL A 48 -25.97 11.21 3.76
N HIS A 49 -24.76 10.68 3.68
CA HIS A 49 -24.39 9.59 2.79
C HIS A 49 -23.58 8.57 3.56
N LEU A 50 -24.01 7.32 3.51
CA LEU A 50 -23.36 6.17 4.14
C LEU A 50 -22.94 5.20 3.04
N SER A 51 -21.83 4.51 3.26
CA SER A 51 -21.32 3.48 2.37
C SER A 51 -20.69 2.36 3.18
N LEU A 52 -20.90 1.12 2.74
CA LEU A 52 -20.23 -0.06 3.25
C LEU A 52 -19.77 -0.87 2.05
N ALA A 53 -18.52 -1.30 2.03
CA ALA A 53 -18.00 -2.14 0.96
C ALA A 53 -16.99 -3.15 1.49
N VAL A 54 -16.98 -4.33 0.88
CA VAL A 54 -15.93 -5.33 1.02
C VAL A 54 -15.30 -5.52 -0.35
N THR A 55 -13.99 -5.34 -0.43
CA THR A 55 -13.24 -5.48 -1.69
C THR A 55 -12.37 -6.73 -1.68
N ASN A 56 -12.07 -7.21 -2.88
CA ASN A 56 -11.20 -8.36 -3.14
C ASN A 56 -11.65 -9.64 -2.39
N VAL A 57 -12.96 -9.89 -2.30
CA VAL A 57 -13.49 -11.10 -1.67
C VAL A 57 -13.12 -12.31 -2.51
N GLY A 58 -12.44 -13.28 -1.88
CA GLY A 58 -11.98 -14.51 -2.54
C GLY A 58 -10.95 -14.26 -3.66
N ALA A 59 -10.31 -13.09 -3.67
CA ALA A 59 -9.50 -12.66 -4.79
C ALA A 59 -8.15 -13.38 -4.83
N ASN A 60 -7.77 -13.88 -6.01
CA ASN A 60 -6.57 -14.68 -6.19
C ASN A 60 -5.99 -14.51 -7.59
N ILE A 61 -4.66 -14.42 -7.69
CA ILE A 61 -3.92 -14.41 -8.96
C ILE A 61 -3.15 -15.72 -9.08
N GLY A 62 -3.41 -16.48 -10.13
CA GLY A 62 -2.60 -17.61 -10.55
C GLY A 62 -1.50 -17.17 -11.52
N TRP A 63 -0.26 -17.58 -11.24
CA TRP A 63 0.92 -17.26 -12.02
C TRP A 63 1.41 -18.50 -12.74
N SER A 64 1.24 -18.55 -14.05
CA SER A 64 1.66 -19.67 -14.90
C SER A 64 2.71 -19.29 -15.94
N GLY A 65 3.03 -18.00 -16.09
CA GLY A 65 4.03 -17.52 -17.03
C GLY A 65 5.45 -17.65 -16.47
N ASN A 66 6.19 -18.66 -16.94
CA ASN A 66 7.62 -18.87 -16.66
C ASN A 66 8.00 -18.57 -15.20
N ALA A 67 7.29 -19.19 -14.24
CA ALA A 67 7.52 -18.95 -12.83
C ALA A 67 8.95 -19.38 -12.46
N GLN A 68 9.66 -18.49 -11.77
CA GLN A 68 11.04 -18.70 -11.35
C GLN A 68 11.19 -18.37 -9.86
N GLN A 69 12.01 -19.16 -9.17
CA GLN A 69 12.51 -18.84 -7.86
C GLN A 69 13.96 -18.41 -7.98
N ILE A 70 14.29 -17.27 -7.37
CA ILE A 70 15.67 -16.82 -7.21
C ILE A 70 16.04 -17.02 -5.75
N GLN A 71 17.09 -17.79 -5.50
CA GLN A 71 17.67 -17.98 -4.18
C GLN A 71 18.97 -17.20 -4.07
N PHE A 72 19.03 -16.32 -3.08
CA PHE A 72 20.21 -15.56 -2.75
C PHE A 72 20.82 -16.15 -1.48
N SER A 73 22.12 -16.43 -1.52
CA SER A 73 22.88 -16.88 -0.36
C SER A 73 24.11 -16.02 -0.19
N GLN A 74 24.19 -15.33 0.94
CA GLN A 74 25.36 -14.56 1.34
C GLN A 74 26.02 -15.23 2.55
N ARG A 75 27.32 -15.42 2.48
CA ARG A 75 28.14 -15.92 3.58
C ARG A 75 29.35 -15.02 3.75
N ASP A 76 29.45 -14.41 4.93
CA ASP A 76 30.59 -13.60 5.31
C ASP A 76 31.38 -14.33 6.39
N THR A 77 32.70 -14.33 6.23
CA THR A 77 33.64 -14.97 7.14
C THR A 77 34.64 -13.94 7.66
N SER A 78 34.94 -13.99 8.95
CA SER A 78 35.93 -13.10 9.58
C SER A 78 36.67 -13.82 10.70
N ASP A 79 37.96 -13.55 10.84
CA ASP A 79 38.84 -14.07 11.89
C ASP A 79 39.03 -13.07 13.04
N ILE A 80 39.50 -13.57 14.20
CA ILE A 80 39.74 -12.76 15.42
C ILE A 80 40.76 -11.62 15.20
N GLY A 81 41.66 -11.76 14.22
CA GLY A 81 42.65 -10.74 13.86
C GLY A 81 42.20 -9.73 12.79
N GLY A 82 41.05 -9.95 12.14
CA GLY A 82 40.58 -9.13 11.01
C GLY A 82 41.45 -9.20 9.76
N THR A 83 42.37 -10.17 9.69
CA THR A 83 43.38 -10.28 8.62
C THR A 83 42.86 -11.09 7.44
N ALA A 84 41.88 -11.96 7.67
CA ALA A 84 41.26 -12.79 6.65
C ALA A 84 39.73 -12.59 6.66
N SER A 85 39.24 -11.79 5.72
CA SER A 85 37.82 -11.61 5.45
C SER A 85 37.46 -12.16 4.07
N GLY A 86 36.44 -13.01 4.00
CA GLY A 86 35.91 -13.55 2.74
C GLY A 86 34.40 -13.37 2.66
N SER A 87 33.92 -12.81 1.55
CA SER A 87 32.49 -12.67 1.23
C SER A 87 32.13 -13.58 0.05
N PHE A 88 31.15 -14.46 0.24
CA PHE A 88 30.58 -15.30 -0.80
C PHE A 88 29.13 -14.91 -1.05
N SER A 89 28.80 -14.63 -2.30
CA SER A 89 27.43 -14.35 -2.74
C SER A 89 27.10 -15.25 -3.92
N ALA A 90 26.11 -16.13 -3.76
CA ALA A 90 25.55 -16.95 -4.82
C ALA A 90 24.11 -16.55 -5.11
N THR A 91 23.76 -16.56 -6.40
CA THR A 91 22.41 -16.32 -6.89
C THR A 91 22.04 -17.47 -7.83
N ASP A 92 21.12 -18.32 -7.39
CA ASP A 92 20.62 -19.43 -8.18
C ASP A 92 19.20 -19.14 -8.64
N THR A 93 18.93 -19.29 -9.94
CA THR A 93 17.60 -19.13 -10.52
C THR A 93 17.09 -20.48 -11.01
N THR A 94 15.96 -20.92 -10.47
CA THR A 94 15.33 -22.20 -10.83
C THR A 94 13.91 -21.95 -11.34
N ALA A 95 13.54 -22.62 -12.44
CA ALA A 95 12.13 -22.67 -12.84
C ALA A 95 11.32 -23.42 -11.77
N ILE A 96 10.13 -22.90 -11.46
CA ILE A 96 9.21 -23.49 -10.47
C ILE A 96 7.86 -23.75 -11.10
N ASN A 97 7.07 -24.60 -10.44
CA ASN A 97 5.69 -24.83 -10.81
C ASN A 97 4.86 -23.54 -10.68
N PRO A 98 3.75 -23.42 -11.44
CA PRO A 98 2.79 -22.35 -11.26
C PRO A 98 2.37 -22.19 -9.79
N PHE A 99 2.25 -20.95 -9.34
CA PHE A 99 1.88 -20.64 -7.96
C PHE A 99 0.75 -19.63 -7.94
N SER A 100 0.17 -19.43 -6.76
CA SER A 100 -1.00 -18.58 -6.56
C SER A 100 -0.72 -17.55 -5.47
N THR A 101 -1.17 -16.32 -5.69
CA THR A 101 -1.06 -15.23 -4.72
C THR A 101 -2.46 -14.71 -4.39
N PRO A 102 -2.92 -14.87 -3.13
CA PRO A 102 -4.17 -14.27 -2.69
C PRO A 102 -4.01 -12.75 -2.58
N LEU A 103 -5.06 -12.01 -2.96
CA LEU A 103 -5.10 -10.55 -2.84
C LEU A 103 -5.73 -10.12 -1.51
N PRO A 104 -5.31 -8.98 -0.95
CA PRO A 104 -5.79 -8.52 0.34
C PRO A 104 -7.25 -8.06 0.29
N SER A 105 -8.13 -8.74 1.01
CA SER A 105 -9.53 -8.39 1.21
C SER A 105 -9.68 -7.29 2.26
N THR A 106 -10.48 -6.27 1.96
CA THR A 106 -10.63 -5.10 2.84
C THR A 106 -12.10 -4.78 3.08
N LEU A 107 -12.47 -4.54 4.33
CA LEU A 107 -13.74 -3.95 4.72
C LEU A 107 -13.57 -2.43 4.84
N SER A 108 -14.52 -1.69 4.28
CA SER A 108 -14.58 -0.23 4.38
C SER A 108 -15.99 0.24 4.71
N PHE A 109 -16.09 1.18 5.63
CA PHE A 109 -17.31 1.90 5.96
C PHE A 109 -17.04 3.39 5.88
N GLY A 110 -17.95 4.13 5.28
CA GLY A 110 -17.84 5.57 5.07
C GLY A 110 -19.12 6.27 5.45
N ALA A 111 -18.99 7.44 6.07
CA ALA A 111 -20.09 8.33 6.33
C ALA A 111 -19.70 9.74 5.90
N SER A 112 -20.61 10.49 5.29
CA SER A 112 -20.40 11.92 5.06
C SER A 112 -21.65 12.71 5.34
N LEU A 113 -21.45 13.88 5.93
CA LEU A 113 -22.47 14.80 6.36
C LEU A 113 -22.20 16.17 5.75
N ARG A 114 -23.19 16.72 5.06
CA ARG A 114 -23.22 18.15 4.69
C ARG A 114 -23.79 18.92 5.87
N LEU A 115 -22.94 19.60 6.63
CA LEU A 115 -23.36 20.43 7.77
C LEU A 115 -24.16 21.65 7.30
N PHE A 116 -23.57 22.44 6.41
CA PHE A 116 -24.19 23.60 5.77
C PHE A 116 -23.48 23.85 4.44
N ALA A 117 -24.09 24.56 3.50
CA ALA A 117 -23.32 25.04 2.36
C ALA A 117 -22.35 26.12 2.86
N PRO A 118 -21.02 26.01 2.66
CA PRO A 118 -20.30 25.13 1.75
C PRO A 118 -19.47 23.98 2.38
N LEU A 119 -19.70 23.64 3.66
CA LEU A 119 -18.93 22.68 4.44
C LEU A 119 -19.51 21.26 4.41
N LYS A 120 -18.63 20.27 4.20
CA LYS A 120 -18.93 18.84 4.35
C LYS A 120 -17.86 18.16 5.19
N ILE A 121 -18.28 17.18 5.97
CA ILE A 121 -17.40 16.31 6.75
C ILE A 121 -17.58 14.88 6.25
N ALA A 122 -16.49 14.12 6.25
CA ALA A 122 -16.49 12.70 5.96
C ALA A 122 -15.72 11.96 7.06
N LEU A 123 -16.20 10.77 7.40
CA LEU A 123 -15.56 9.81 8.28
C LEU A 123 -15.41 8.51 7.50
N GLU A 124 -14.29 7.82 7.72
CA GLU A 124 -14.01 6.53 7.12
C GLU A 124 -13.49 5.58 8.20
N TYR A 125 -13.90 4.33 8.08
CA TYR A 125 -13.35 3.19 8.79
C TYR A 125 -12.91 2.17 7.76
N ARG A 126 -11.70 1.63 7.91
CA ARG A 126 -11.16 0.61 7.01
C ARG A 126 -10.41 -0.45 7.81
N GLN A 127 -10.59 -1.71 7.47
CA GLN A 127 -9.89 -2.82 8.11
C GLN A 127 -9.63 -3.94 7.11
N GLY A 128 -8.41 -4.46 7.10
CA GLY A 128 -8.08 -5.69 6.38
C GLY A 128 -8.73 -6.91 7.03
N LEU A 129 -9.26 -7.82 6.22
CA LEU A 129 -9.89 -9.05 6.70
C LEU A 129 -8.90 -10.22 6.82
N ASP A 130 -7.71 -10.09 6.22
CA ASP A 130 -6.67 -11.11 6.17
C ASP A 130 -5.29 -10.55 6.52
N ASN A 131 -4.29 -11.44 6.52
CA ASN A 131 -2.88 -11.12 6.77
C ASN A 131 -2.04 -11.24 5.49
N TYR A 132 -2.64 -11.16 4.30
CA TYR A 132 -1.89 -11.26 3.06
C TYR A 132 -1.01 -10.03 2.84
N PHE A 133 -0.03 -10.18 1.94
CA PHE A 133 0.94 -9.13 1.67
C PHE A 133 0.24 -7.83 1.25
N GLY A 134 0.59 -6.73 1.94
CA GLY A 134 -0.03 -5.43 1.71
C GLY A 134 -1.26 -5.14 2.57
N ASN A 135 -1.86 -6.15 3.23
CA ASN A 135 -2.99 -5.94 4.13
C ASN A 135 -2.58 -5.62 5.57
N SER A 136 -3.54 -5.14 6.36
CA SER A 136 -3.42 -5.03 7.81
C SER A 136 -4.77 -5.19 8.49
N LYS A 137 -4.85 -6.12 9.44
CA LYS A 137 -6.02 -6.28 10.33
C LYS A 137 -6.17 -5.14 11.34
N ARG A 138 -5.23 -4.20 11.39
CA ARG A 138 -5.36 -3.01 12.25
C ARG A 138 -6.40 -2.08 11.64
N ALA A 139 -7.39 -1.72 12.43
CA ALA A 139 -8.38 -0.72 12.06
C ALA A 139 -7.68 0.60 11.69
N GLN A 140 -8.16 1.24 10.63
CA GLN A 140 -7.82 2.59 10.24
C GLN A 140 -9.07 3.46 10.32
N PHE A 141 -8.95 4.61 10.96
CA PHE A 141 -10.00 5.62 11.04
C PHE A 141 -9.53 6.87 10.31
N GLY A 142 -10.42 7.46 9.52
CA GLY A 142 -10.18 8.68 8.78
C GLY A 142 -11.25 9.72 9.06
N ALA A 143 -10.85 10.98 9.12
CA ALA A 143 -11.76 12.12 9.15
C ALA A 143 -11.28 13.16 8.16
N ALA A 144 -12.21 13.70 7.35
CA ALA A 144 -11.89 14.69 6.34
C ALA A 144 -12.95 15.78 6.27
N ILE A 145 -12.51 16.97 5.90
CA ILE A 145 -13.35 18.14 5.69
C ILE A 145 -13.18 18.60 4.25
N LEU A 146 -14.30 18.92 3.62
CA LEU A 146 -14.38 19.55 2.31
C LEU A 146 -15.08 20.89 2.47
N TYR A 147 -14.35 21.97 2.22
CA TYR A 147 -14.84 23.34 2.26
C TYR A 147 -14.86 23.90 0.83
N LYS A 148 -16.01 24.41 0.38
CA LYS A 148 -16.19 24.91 -1.00
C LYS A 148 -16.60 26.39 -1.01
N PRO A 149 -15.72 27.33 -0.63
CA PRO A 149 -16.05 28.74 -0.57
C PRO A 149 -16.62 29.24 -1.91
N PHE A 150 -16.07 28.75 -3.01
CA PHE A 150 -16.58 28.96 -4.36
C PHE A 150 -16.79 27.62 -5.08
N SER A 151 -17.69 27.61 -6.06
CA SER A 151 -17.95 26.41 -6.88
C SER A 151 -16.71 25.91 -7.64
N TRP A 152 -15.80 26.83 -7.98
CA TRP A 152 -14.55 26.57 -8.70
C TRP A 152 -13.36 26.23 -7.78
N LEU A 153 -13.46 26.45 -6.46
CA LEU A 153 -12.35 26.29 -5.51
C LEU A 153 -12.71 25.38 -4.32
N PRO A 154 -12.78 24.06 -4.50
CA PRO A 154 -12.87 23.13 -3.38
C PRO A 154 -11.54 23.00 -2.63
N LEU A 155 -11.58 23.15 -1.30
CA LEU A 155 -10.48 22.90 -0.39
C LEU A 155 -10.77 21.66 0.45
N ARG A 156 -9.76 20.82 0.67
CA ARG A 156 -9.86 19.54 1.37
C ARG A 156 -8.75 19.44 2.41
N SER A 157 -9.06 18.90 3.58
CA SER A 157 -8.04 18.42 4.52
C SER A 157 -8.57 17.19 5.24
N GLY A 158 -7.69 16.28 5.62
CA GLY A 158 -8.07 15.11 6.37
C GLY A 158 -6.92 14.51 7.16
N VAL A 159 -7.28 13.72 8.16
CA VAL A 159 -6.37 12.93 8.97
C VAL A 159 -6.80 11.46 8.89
N SER A 160 -5.84 10.56 8.99
CA SER A 160 -6.10 9.15 9.27
C SER A 160 -5.18 8.64 10.36
N VAL A 161 -5.67 7.68 11.15
CA VAL A 161 -4.94 7.01 12.22
C VAL A 161 -5.15 5.52 12.15
N GLY A 162 -4.10 4.76 12.48
CA GLY A 162 -4.14 3.30 12.50
C GLY A 162 -3.74 2.67 11.17
N GLY A 163 -4.24 1.46 10.92
CA GLY A 163 -3.79 0.65 9.79
C GLY A 163 -2.28 0.38 9.80
N ARG A 164 -1.70 0.19 8.61
CA ARG A 164 -0.24 -0.02 8.43
C ARG A 164 0.54 1.30 8.37
N ALA A 165 -0.10 2.37 7.90
CA ALA A 165 0.56 3.65 7.71
C ALA A 165 0.67 4.49 8.99
N GLY A 166 -0.14 4.19 10.02
CA GLY A 166 -0.15 4.93 11.28
C GLY A 166 -0.91 6.25 11.11
N PHE A 167 -0.34 7.33 11.64
CA PHE A 167 -0.89 8.68 11.47
C PHE A 167 -0.59 9.22 10.08
N GLN A 168 -1.58 9.85 9.43
CA GLN A 168 -1.41 10.61 8.21
C GLN A 168 -2.23 11.89 8.28
N TRP A 169 -1.69 12.97 7.73
CA TRP A 169 -2.43 14.21 7.52
C TRP A 169 -2.27 14.66 6.07
N GLY A 170 -3.33 15.16 5.47
CA GLY A 170 -3.31 15.62 4.09
C GLY A 170 -4.15 16.85 3.87
N VAL A 171 -3.79 17.57 2.82
CA VAL A 171 -4.48 18.74 2.31
C VAL A 171 -4.58 18.65 0.80
N GLY A 172 -5.59 19.29 0.23
CA GLY A 172 -5.74 19.37 -1.21
C GLY A 172 -6.65 20.50 -1.63
N MET A 173 -6.52 20.90 -2.89
CA MET A 173 -7.36 21.91 -3.51
C MET A 173 -7.74 21.49 -4.91
N GLY A 174 -8.83 22.06 -5.42
CA GLY A 174 -9.19 21.93 -6.83
C GLY A 174 -9.44 23.28 -7.46
N LEU A 175 -9.20 23.35 -8.76
CA LEU A 175 -9.52 24.46 -9.65
C LEU A 175 -10.44 23.93 -10.74
N HIS A 176 -11.73 24.24 -10.64
CA HIS A 176 -12.73 23.81 -11.60
C HIS A 176 -13.16 24.98 -12.49
N LEU A 177 -12.52 25.09 -13.66
CA LEU A 177 -12.72 26.15 -14.64
C LEU A 177 -13.54 25.60 -15.83
N GLY A 178 -14.86 25.65 -15.71
CA GLY A 178 -15.79 25.17 -16.75
C GLY A 178 -15.56 23.69 -17.10
N PRO A 179 -15.11 23.38 -18.33
CA PRO A 179 -14.87 22.00 -18.76
C PRO A 179 -13.60 21.38 -18.16
N ILE A 180 -12.77 22.14 -17.45
CA ILE A 180 -11.52 21.63 -16.88
C ILE A 180 -11.63 21.61 -15.36
N ALA A 181 -11.23 20.50 -14.75
CA ALA A 181 -11.04 20.36 -13.31
C ALA A 181 -9.63 19.83 -13.01
N LEU A 182 -8.83 20.64 -12.32
CA LEU A 182 -7.51 20.28 -11.82
C LEU A 182 -7.60 20.11 -10.30
N ASP A 183 -7.21 18.96 -9.76
CA ASP A 183 -7.09 18.73 -8.32
C ASP A 183 -5.61 18.49 -7.97
N MET A 184 -5.15 19.11 -6.89
CA MET A 184 -3.81 18.97 -6.33
C MET A 184 -3.91 18.54 -4.88
N SER A 185 -3.00 17.68 -4.43
CA SER A 185 -3.00 17.13 -3.08
C SER A 185 -1.60 16.88 -2.56
N TYR A 186 -1.46 17.00 -1.24
CA TYR A 186 -0.24 16.77 -0.49
C TYR A 186 -0.59 16.07 0.82
N ALA A 187 0.17 15.07 1.22
CA ALA A 187 -0.02 14.38 2.49
C ALA A 187 1.30 13.97 3.13
N LEU A 188 1.30 13.90 4.45
CA LEU A 188 2.42 13.56 5.31
C LEU A 188 2.10 12.31 6.11
N LYS A 189 3.11 11.49 6.33
CA LYS A 189 3.04 10.28 7.16
C LYS A 189 3.77 10.51 8.48
N GLY A 190 3.12 10.15 9.59
CA GLY A 190 3.68 10.17 10.93
C GLY A 190 3.75 11.55 11.58
N ALA A 191 3.48 12.63 10.85
CA ALA A 191 3.48 13.98 11.37
C ALA A 191 2.56 14.92 10.59
N VAL A 192 2.30 16.09 11.16
CA VAL A 192 1.61 17.23 10.52
C VAL A 192 2.61 18.22 9.92
N LEU A 193 3.85 18.22 10.41
CA LEU A 193 4.94 19.05 9.88
C LEU A 193 5.86 18.23 8.96
N PRO A 194 6.30 18.78 7.81
CA PRO A 194 7.16 18.05 6.88
C PRO A 194 8.49 17.60 7.49
N MET A 195 9.05 18.37 8.43
CA MET A 195 10.34 18.09 9.06
C MET A 195 10.32 16.87 9.99
N GLU A 196 9.14 16.51 10.50
CA GLU A 196 8.92 15.36 11.38
C GLU A 196 8.29 14.18 10.63
N ALA A 197 8.00 14.36 9.33
CA ALA A 197 7.29 13.36 8.54
C ALA A 197 8.22 12.21 8.12
N THR A 198 7.74 10.99 8.33
CA THR A 198 8.39 9.75 7.88
C THR A 198 8.13 9.43 6.41
N GLY A 199 7.30 10.23 5.75
CA GLY A 199 6.96 10.07 4.34
C GLY A 199 6.10 11.22 3.82
N VAL A 200 6.22 11.45 2.51
CA VAL A 200 5.53 12.51 1.79
C VAL A 200 4.81 11.91 0.58
N TYR A 201 3.57 12.31 0.35
CA TYR A 201 2.77 11.94 -0.81
C TYR A 201 2.27 13.20 -1.50
N SER A 202 2.25 13.17 -2.84
CA SER A 202 1.64 14.21 -3.65
C SER A 202 0.80 13.60 -4.75
N GLY A 203 -0.18 14.35 -5.24
CA GLY A 203 -1.06 13.89 -6.30
C GLY A 203 -1.62 15.05 -7.09
N ILE A 204 -1.65 14.88 -8.41
CA ILE A 204 -2.27 15.82 -9.35
C ILE A 204 -3.27 15.02 -10.20
N SER A 205 -4.46 15.56 -10.40
CA SER A 205 -5.51 14.95 -11.21
C SER A 205 -6.11 15.99 -12.14
N LEU A 206 -6.14 15.69 -13.44
CA LEU A 206 -6.82 16.50 -14.45
C LEU A 206 -8.06 15.74 -14.95
N ARG A 207 -9.19 16.44 -15.02
CA ARG A 207 -10.45 15.90 -15.52
C ARG A 207 -11.11 16.87 -16.49
N LEU A 208 -11.53 16.34 -17.64
CA LEU A 208 -12.40 17.02 -18.58
C LEU A 208 -13.87 16.75 -18.22
N ARG A 209 -14.67 17.80 -18.14
CA ARG A 209 -16.10 17.79 -17.81
C ARG A 209 -16.83 18.27 -19.05
N TYR A 210 -17.54 17.36 -19.70
CA TYR A 210 -18.43 17.65 -20.83
C TYR A 210 -19.89 17.58 -20.35
#